data_AF-A0A645BCL7-F1
#
_entry.id   AF-A0A645BCL7-F1
#
_cell.length_a   1.000
_cell.length_b   1.000
_cell.length_c   1.000
_cell.angle_alpha   90.00
_cell.angle_beta   90.00
_cell.angle_gamma   90.00
#
_symmetry.space_group_name_H-M   'P 1'
#
loop_
_entity.id
_entity.type
_entity.pdbx_description
1 polymer ?
#
loop_
_entity_poly.entity_id
_entity_poly.type
_entity_poly.pdbx_seq_one_letter_code
_entity_poly.pdbx_strand_id
1 'polypeptide(L)'
;MIDADPANLVLLEKIRGEAAVTMGLADSWEEAATVTPGVPKMTIVSAAQDFITDSGKEINASEYDLSIRMMSMQKAHKTIALTGALCTAAACAIPGTIPNEVLGNENVKNELVLGHSDGLISVAMKYKNEDGKIKIESVSSHRTARKIMVGKVFYKG
;
A
#
# COMPACT_ATOMS: atom_id res chain seq x y z
N MET A 1 -3.29 3.75 -16.97
CA MET A 1 -2.20 4.17 -16.07
C MET A 1 -2.71 5.29 -15.19
N ILE A 2 -2.53 5.20 -13.87
CA ILE A 2 -3.04 6.21 -12.90
C ILE A 2 -2.41 7.58 -13.17
N ASP A 3 -1.11 7.61 -13.49
CA ASP A 3 -0.34 8.84 -13.68
C ASP A 3 -0.54 9.51 -15.04
N ALA A 4 -1.42 8.99 -15.91
CA ALA A 4 -1.62 9.53 -17.24
C ALA A 4 -2.42 10.84 -17.26
N ASP A 5 -3.21 11.09 -16.21
CA ASP A 5 -4.04 12.28 -16.09
C ASP A 5 -3.59 13.14 -14.89
N PRO A 6 -3.06 14.35 -15.12
CA PRO A 6 -2.69 15.27 -14.04
C PRO A 6 -3.83 15.59 -13.07
N ALA A 7 -5.09 15.61 -13.53
CA ALA A 7 -6.24 15.89 -12.68
C ALA A 7 -6.45 14.80 -11.63
N ASN A 8 -6.22 13.53 -12.01
CA ASN A 8 -6.25 12.41 -11.07
C ASN A 8 -5.17 12.54 -10.00
N LEU A 9 -3.95 12.94 -10.38
CA LEU A 9 -2.86 13.11 -9.42
C LEU A 9 -3.18 14.20 -8.38
N VAL A 10 -3.78 15.32 -8.81
CA VAL A 10 -4.23 16.38 -7.90
C VAL A 10 -5.31 15.87 -6.94
N LEU A 11 -6.30 15.14 -7.46
CA LEU A 11 -7.36 14.57 -6.63
C LEU A 11 -6.80 13.60 -5.58
N LEU A 12 -5.93 12.68 -6.01
CA LEU A 12 -5.32 11.68 -5.14
C LEU A 12 -4.42 12.33 -4.07
N GLU A 13 -3.68 13.38 -4.43
CA GLU A 13 -2.88 14.13 -3.48
C GLU A 13 -3.74 14.91 -2.50
N LYS A 14 -4.85 15.51 -2.95
CA LYS A 14 -5.81 16.15 -2.05
C LYS A 14 -6.34 15.17 -1.02
N ILE A 15 -6.79 13.98 -1.43
CA ILE A 15 -7.27 12.94 -0.50
C ILE A 15 -6.19 12.57 0.54
N ARG A 16 -4.95 12.34 0.08
CA ARG A 16 -3.82 12.03 0.97
C ARG A 16 -3.50 13.19 1.92
N GLY A 17 -3.51 14.43 1.42
CA GLY A 17 -3.24 15.63 2.18
C GLY A 17 -4.30 15.90 3.25
N GLU A 18 -5.58 15.73 2.94
CA GLU A 18 -6.67 15.83 3.93
C GLU A 18 -6.53 14.77 5.04
N ALA A 19 -6.10 13.55 4.69
CA ALA A 19 -5.76 12.54 5.69
C ALA A 19 -4.55 12.95 6.54
N ALA A 20 -3.53 13.58 5.94
CA ALA A 20 -2.38 14.11 6.68
C ALA A 20 -2.80 15.18 7.69
N VAL A 21 -3.67 16.11 7.28
CA VAL A 21 -4.25 17.15 8.16
C VAL A 21 -5.04 16.51 9.29
N THR A 22 -5.91 15.55 8.99
CA THR A 22 -6.70 14.81 9.98
C THR A 22 -5.81 14.09 11.01
N MET A 23 -4.63 13.62 10.58
CA MET A 23 -3.63 12.98 11.42
C MET A 23 -2.70 13.97 12.15
N GLY A 24 -2.85 15.29 11.95
CA GLY A 24 -2.02 16.33 12.57
C GLY A 24 -0.60 16.41 12.00
N LEU A 25 -0.40 16.01 10.74
CA LEU A 25 0.91 15.96 10.08
C LEU A 25 1.20 17.16 9.17
N ALA A 26 0.19 18.00 8.90
CA ALA A 26 0.29 19.22 8.10
C ALA A 26 -0.89 20.16 8.44
N ASP A 27 -0.73 21.46 8.19
CA ASP A 27 -1.80 22.44 8.47
C ASP A 27 -2.80 22.57 7.31
N SER A 28 -2.40 22.17 6.10
CA SER A 28 -3.25 22.14 4.90
C SER A 28 -2.88 20.97 3.99
N TRP A 29 -3.81 20.57 3.11
CA TRP A 29 -3.54 19.49 2.16
C TRP A 29 -2.48 19.90 1.13
N GLU A 30 -2.43 21.19 0.76
CA GLU A 30 -1.42 21.75 -0.14
C GLU A 30 -0.01 21.66 0.46
N GLU A 31 0.13 22.00 1.74
CA GLU A 31 1.42 21.92 2.44
C GLU A 31 1.88 20.48 2.65
N ALA A 32 0.94 19.55 2.88
CA ALA A 32 1.27 18.14 3.07
C ALA A 32 2.09 17.57 1.90
N ALA A 33 1.91 18.09 0.68
CA ALA A 33 2.64 17.67 -0.51
C ALA A 33 4.15 18.00 -0.46
N THR A 34 4.59 18.89 0.44
CA THR A 34 6.00 19.31 0.54
C THR A 34 6.61 18.99 1.91
N VAL A 35 5.87 19.18 3.00
CA VAL A 35 6.37 18.96 4.37
C VAL A 35 6.33 17.47 4.73
N THR A 36 5.28 16.75 4.28
CA THR A 36 5.09 15.31 4.57
C THR A 36 4.73 14.49 3.32
N PRO A 37 5.44 14.62 2.17
CA PRO A 37 5.09 13.92 0.93
C PRO A 37 5.20 12.39 1.03
N GLY A 38 5.97 11.92 2.03
CA GLY A 38 6.20 10.52 2.29
C GLY A 38 5.13 9.85 3.15
N VAL A 39 4.39 10.60 3.98
CA VAL A 39 3.49 10.07 5.02
C VAL A 39 2.29 11.01 5.28
N PRO A 40 1.05 10.51 5.42
CA PRO A 40 0.65 9.13 5.22
C PRO A 40 0.81 8.73 3.75
N LYS A 41 0.94 7.41 3.50
CA LYS A 41 0.80 6.85 2.15
C LYS A 41 -0.69 6.73 1.82
N MET A 42 -1.00 6.72 0.53
CA MET A 42 -2.36 6.45 0.05
C MET A 42 -2.32 5.26 -0.89
N THR A 43 -3.28 4.34 -0.71
CA THR A 43 -3.42 3.11 -1.50
C THR A 43 -4.84 2.99 -1.97
N ILE A 44 -5.01 2.82 -3.29
CA ILE A 44 -6.27 2.44 -3.91
C ILE A 44 -6.37 0.92 -3.81
N VAL A 45 -7.52 0.41 -3.37
CA VAL A 45 -7.80 -1.01 -3.22
C VAL A 45 -9.02 -1.41 -4.04
N SER A 46 -9.01 -2.63 -4.59
CA SER A 46 -10.17 -3.22 -5.29
C SER A 46 -10.11 -4.75 -5.20
N ALA A 47 -11.22 -5.41 -5.53
CA ALA A 47 -11.26 -6.86 -5.64
C ALA A 47 -10.26 -7.36 -6.70
N ALA A 48 -9.81 -8.60 -6.54
CA ALA A 48 -8.90 -9.23 -7.49
C ALA A 48 -9.53 -9.29 -8.89
N GLN A 49 -8.74 -8.90 -9.89
CA GLN A 49 -9.09 -8.81 -11.31
C GLN A 49 -7.89 -9.22 -12.17
N ASP A 50 -8.13 -9.75 -13.35
CA ASP A 50 -7.05 -10.04 -14.30
C ASP A 50 -6.32 -8.75 -14.67
N PHE A 51 -4.99 -8.78 -14.73
CA PHE A 51 -4.20 -7.64 -15.19
C PHE A 51 -2.88 -8.06 -15.84
N ILE A 52 -2.31 -7.15 -16.62
CA ILE A 52 -0.97 -7.27 -17.18
C ILE A 52 -0.04 -6.36 -16.38
N THR A 53 1.08 -6.92 -15.91
CA THR A 53 2.10 -6.16 -15.20
C THR A 53 2.79 -5.15 -16.11
N ASP A 54 3.46 -4.16 -15.53
CA ASP A 54 4.33 -3.23 -16.29
C ASP A 54 5.44 -3.97 -17.07
N SER A 55 5.82 -5.17 -16.61
CA SER A 55 6.76 -6.10 -17.25
C SER A 55 6.15 -7.02 -18.33
N GLY A 56 4.84 -6.92 -18.59
CA GLY A 56 4.14 -7.69 -19.63
C GLY A 56 3.69 -9.10 -19.20
N LYS A 57 3.73 -9.40 -17.90
CA LYS A 57 3.26 -10.69 -17.36
C LYS A 57 1.75 -10.62 -17.10
N GLU A 58 1.02 -11.62 -17.56
CA GLU A 58 -0.38 -11.81 -17.18
C GLU A 58 -0.50 -12.35 -15.75
N ILE A 59 -1.44 -11.77 -14.99
CA ILE A 59 -1.80 -12.18 -13.63
C ILE A 59 -3.32 -12.35 -13.60
N ASN A 60 -3.77 -13.54 -13.21
CA ASN A 60 -5.18 -13.89 -13.10
C ASN A 60 -5.71 -13.50 -11.73
N ALA A 61 -6.99 -13.12 -11.66
CA ALA A 61 -7.71 -12.79 -10.44
C ALA A 61 -7.65 -13.91 -9.40
N SER A 62 -7.55 -15.17 -9.84
CA SER A 62 -7.45 -16.33 -8.95
C SER A 62 -6.08 -16.49 -8.26
N GLU A 63 -5.06 -15.75 -8.69
CA GLU A 63 -3.69 -15.86 -8.13
C GLU A 63 -3.50 -15.02 -6.87
N TYR A 64 -4.45 -14.14 -6.53
CA TYR A 64 -4.29 -13.19 -5.44
C TYR A 64 -5.63 -12.77 -4.82
N ASP A 65 -5.58 -12.19 -3.62
CA ASP A 65 -6.77 -11.90 -2.81
C ASP A 65 -7.27 -10.45 -2.98
N LEU A 66 -6.36 -9.48 -3.18
CA LEU A 66 -6.72 -8.05 -3.25
C LEU A 66 -5.81 -7.27 -4.22
N SER A 67 -6.40 -6.42 -5.06
CA SER A 67 -5.66 -5.54 -5.97
C SER A 67 -5.34 -4.22 -5.27
N ILE A 68 -4.07 -3.81 -5.31
CA ILE A 68 -3.57 -2.61 -4.65
C ILE A 68 -2.78 -1.73 -5.61
N ARG A 69 -2.99 -0.41 -5.55
CA ARG A 69 -2.17 0.58 -6.27
C ARG A 69 -1.84 1.72 -5.31
N MET A 70 -0.56 1.84 -4.97
CA MET A 70 -0.09 2.81 -3.99
C MET A 70 0.49 4.04 -4.65
N MET A 71 0.22 5.19 -4.06
CA MET A 71 0.89 6.44 -4.40
C MET A 71 2.12 6.67 -3.51
N SER A 72 3.19 7.20 -4.09
CA SER A 72 4.37 7.64 -3.39
C SER A 72 4.96 8.86 -4.08
N MET A 73 5.19 9.94 -3.32
CA MET A 73 5.66 11.22 -3.88
C MET A 73 4.78 11.66 -5.07
N GLN A 74 3.46 11.69 -4.82
CA GLN A 74 2.43 12.19 -5.74
C GLN A 74 2.25 11.37 -7.04
N LYS A 75 2.89 10.21 -7.16
CA LYS A 75 2.80 9.32 -8.35
C LYS A 75 2.53 7.87 -7.97
N ALA A 76 2.04 7.07 -8.90
CA ALA A 76 1.91 5.65 -8.69
C ALA A 76 3.28 5.02 -8.44
N HIS A 77 3.36 4.23 -7.38
CA HIS A 77 4.54 3.45 -7.07
C HIS A 77 4.70 2.34 -8.13
N LYS A 78 5.88 2.20 -8.73
CA LYS A 78 6.13 1.21 -9.80
C LYS A 78 5.86 -0.24 -9.36
N THR A 79 6.03 -0.51 -8.07
CA THR A 79 5.68 -1.79 -7.44
C THR A 79 4.76 -1.57 -6.24
N ILE A 80 5.27 -1.69 -5.03
CA ILE A 80 4.59 -1.34 -3.78
C ILE A 80 5.62 -1.03 -2.68
N ALA A 81 5.36 -0.02 -1.84
CA ALA A 81 6.16 0.15 -0.62
C ALA A 81 5.77 -0.93 0.39
N LEU A 82 6.75 -1.68 0.91
CA LEU A 82 6.49 -2.84 1.78
C LEU A 82 5.62 -2.45 2.99
N THR A 83 5.92 -1.33 3.65
CA THR A 83 5.16 -0.86 4.82
C THR A 83 3.68 -0.69 4.53
N GLY A 84 3.32 -0.19 3.35
CA GLY A 84 1.91 -0.02 3.01
C GLY A 84 1.25 -1.30 2.49
N ALA A 85 2.00 -2.26 1.93
CA ALA A 85 1.49 -3.61 1.69
C ALA A 85 1.12 -4.29 3.03
N LEU A 86 2.02 -4.24 4.01
CA LEU A 86 1.80 -4.78 5.35
C LEU A 86 0.62 -4.09 6.06
N CYS A 87 0.53 -2.76 5.94
CA CYS A 87 -0.58 -1.98 6.48
C CYS A 87 -1.92 -2.36 5.84
N THR A 88 -1.94 -2.53 4.51
CA THR A 88 -3.17 -2.94 3.78
C THR A 88 -3.63 -4.33 4.21
N ALA A 89 -2.70 -5.29 4.35
CA ALA A 89 -3.03 -6.63 4.84
C ALA A 89 -3.55 -6.61 6.29
N ALA A 90 -2.94 -5.80 7.16
CA ALA A 90 -3.43 -5.59 8.53
C ALA A 90 -4.85 -5.03 8.54
N ALA A 91 -5.13 -4.04 7.68
CA ALA A 91 -6.45 -3.44 7.56
C ALA A 91 -7.50 -4.47 7.10
N CYS A 92 -7.17 -5.41 6.21
CA CYS A 92 -8.09 -6.48 5.84
C CYS A 92 -8.63 -7.25 7.06
N ALA A 93 -7.85 -7.43 8.12
CA ALA A 93 -8.29 -8.13 9.32
C ALA A 93 -9.27 -7.34 10.18
N ILE A 94 -9.41 -6.02 9.97
CA ILE A 94 -10.17 -5.11 10.81
C ILE A 94 -11.53 -4.85 10.17
N PRO A 95 -12.65 -5.36 10.75
CA PRO A 95 -13.99 -5.15 10.24
C PRO A 95 -14.33 -3.67 10.01
N GLY A 96 -14.96 -3.37 8.88
CA GLY A 96 -15.42 -2.02 8.51
C GLY A 96 -14.32 -1.10 7.95
N THR A 97 -13.10 -1.60 7.76
CA THR A 97 -12.13 -0.89 6.92
C THR A 97 -12.40 -1.16 5.43
N ILE A 98 -12.05 -0.22 4.56
CA ILE A 98 -12.21 -0.38 3.11
C ILE A 98 -11.54 -1.68 2.61
N PRO A 99 -10.30 -2.04 2.99
CA PRO A 99 -9.70 -3.30 2.55
C PRO A 99 -10.46 -4.55 3.02
N ASN A 100 -11.02 -4.53 4.24
CA ASN A 100 -11.84 -5.64 4.75
C ASN A 100 -13.14 -5.80 3.95
N GLU A 101 -13.84 -4.69 3.70
CA GLU A 101 -15.09 -4.68 2.93
C GLU A 101 -14.87 -5.15 1.49
N VAL A 102 -13.80 -4.68 0.84
CA VAL A 102 -13.46 -5.08 -0.53
C VAL A 102 -13.04 -6.55 -0.60
N LEU A 103 -12.36 -7.07 0.43
CA LEU A 103 -11.99 -8.48 0.50
C LEU A 103 -13.22 -9.38 0.73
N GLY A 104 -14.28 -8.86 1.35
CA GLY A 104 -15.58 -9.53 1.51
C GLY A 104 -15.57 -10.76 2.43
N ASN A 105 -14.56 -10.91 3.30
CA ASN A 105 -14.40 -12.08 4.17
C ASN A 105 -14.45 -11.69 5.66
N GLU A 106 -15.32 -12.35 6.42
CA GLU A 106 -15.42 -12.16 7.89
C GLU A 106 -14.21 -12.74 8.63
N ASN A 107 -13.59 -13.80 8.11
CA ASN A 107 -12.40 -14.43 8.67
C ASN A 107 -11.24 -14.36 7.67
N VAL A 108 -10.40 -13.33 7.82
CA VAL A 108 -9.27 -13.11 6.92
C VAL A 108 -8.18 -14.14 7.18
N LYS A 109 -7.67 -14.74 6.11
CA LYS A 109 -6.56 -15.71 6.17
C LYS A 109 -5.33 -15.11 6.84
N ASN A 110 -4.51 -15.94 7.48
CA ASN A 110 -3.21 -15.52 8.04
C ASN A 110 -2.17 -15.19 6.96
N GLU A 111 -2.43 -15.51 5.69
CA GLU A 111 -1.61 -15.13 4.57
C GLU A 111 -2.50 -14.59 3.47
N LEU A 112 -2.14 -13.40 2.95
CA LEU A 112 -2.80 -12.76 1.83
C LEU A 112 -1.77 -12.50 0.73
N VAL A 113 -2.21 -12.66 -0.50
CA VAL A 113 -1.45 -12.27 -1.69
C VAL A 113 -2.06 -11.00 -2.26
N LEU A 114 -1.26 -9.93 -2.33
CA LEU A 114 -1.70 -8.64 -2.85
C LEU A 114 -1.14 -8.41 -4.26
N GLY A 115 -2.00 -8.04 -5.20
CA GLY A 115 -1.63 -7.73 -6.58
C GLY A 115 -1.28 -6.25 -6.78
N HIS A 116 -0.01 -5.93 -7.03
CA HIS A 116 0.46 -4.59 -7.37
C HIS A 116 0.77 -4.47 -8.88
N SER A 117 1.15 -3.28 -9.36
CA SER A 117 1.36 -2.98 -10.80
C SER A 117 2.40 -3.85 -11.51
N ASP A 118 3.27 -4.52 -10.78
CA ASP A 118 4.39 -5.30 -11.33
C ASP A 118 4.44 -6.74 -10.79
N GLY A 119 3.31 -7.23 -10.27
CA GLY A 119 3.18 -8.61 -9.81
C GLY A 119 2.50 -8.75 -8.46
N LEU A 120 2.92 -9.76 -7.70
CA LEU A 120 2.27 -10.20 -6.47
C LEU A 120 3.22 -10.10 -5.28
N ILE A 121 2.67 -9.80 -4.10
CA ILE A 121 3.38 -9.85 -2.83
C ILE A 121 2.59 -10.65 -1.80
N SER A 122 3.21 -11.69 -1.23
CA SER A 122 2.66 -12.41 -0.08
C SER A 122 2.94 -11.67 1.22
N VAL A 123 1.91 -11.54 2.05
CA VAL A 123 1.97 -10.96 3.38
C VAL A 123 1.39 -11.94 4.37
N ALA A 124 2.20 -12.34 5.36
CA ALA A 124 1.75 -13.12 6.50
C ALA A 124 1.34 -12.18 7.64
N MET A 125 0.32 -12.58 8.37
CA MET A 125 -0.26 -11.82 9.46
C MET A 125 -0.67 -12.77 10.59
N LYS A 126 -0.46 -12.31 11.83
CA LYS A 126 -1.01 -12.91 13.03
C LYS A 126 -1.83 -11.85 13.76
N TYR A 127 -3.07 -12.19 14.07
CA TYR A 127 -3.98 -11.31 14.77
C TYR A 127 -4.92 -12.11 15.67
N LYS A 128 -5.48 -11.43 16.67
CA LYS A 128 -6.48 -11.98 17.58
C LYS A 128 -7.74 -11.12 17.52
N ASN A 129 -8.88 -11.78 17.65
CA ASN A 129 -10.15 -11.11 17.93
C ASN A 129 -10.40 -11.20 19.43
N GLU A 130 -10.26 -10.08 20.12
CA GLU A 130 -10.53 -9.92 21.55
C GLU A 130 -11.84 -9.10 21.68
N ASP A 131 -12.98 -9.78 21.84
CA ASP A 131 -14.31 -9.18 22.01
C ASP A 131 -14.72 -8.18 20.90
N GLY A 132 -14.52 -8.57 19.63
CA GLY A 132 -14.82 -7.74 18.47
C GLY A 132 -13.73 -6.70 18.15
N LYS A 133 -12.69 -6.61 18.98
CA LYS A 133 -11.52 -5.76 18.72
C LYS A 133 -10.39 -6.61 18.15
N ILE A 134 -9.97 -6.24 16.95
CA ILE A 134 -8.86 -6.89 16.28
C ILE A 134 -7.54 -6.34 16.80
N LYS A 135 -6.68 -7.24 17.27
CA LYS A 135 -5.32 -6.95 17.71
C LYS A 135 -4.33 -7.62 16.77
N ILE A 136 -3.62 -6.80 15.99
CA ILE A 136 -2.55 -7.27 15.11
C ILE A 136 -1.30 -7.58 15.95
N GLU A 137 -0.87 -8.83 15.99
CA GLU A 137 0.34 -9.25 16.70
C GLU A 137 1.59 -9.10 15.84
N SER A 138 1.48 -9.42 14.55
CA SER A 138 2.58 -9.25 13.60
C SER A 138 2.09 -9.22 12.16
N VAL A 139 2.81 -8.50 11.31
CA VAL A 139 2.71 -8.56 9.85
C VAL A 139 4.11 -8.70 9.26
N SER A 140 4.27 -9.56 8.26
CA SER A 140 5.57 -9.86 7.66
C SER A 140 5.47 -10.22 6.19
N SER A 141 6.58 -10.11 5.47
CA SER A 141 6.69 -10.54 4.07
C SER A 141 8.12 -11.00 3.82
N HIS A 142 8.30 -11.91 2.87
CA HIS A 142 9.62 -12.36 2.46
C HIS A 142 10.27 -11.37 1.50
N ARG A 143 11.51 -10.99 1.79
CA ARG A 143 12.34 -10.14 0.94
C ARG A 143 13.75 -10.70 0.84
N THR A 144 14.41 -10.42 -0.27
CA THR A 144 15.83 -10.72 -0.48
C THR A 144 16.65 -9.44 -0.35
N ALA A 145 17.91 -9.57 0.07
CA ALA A 145 18.84 -8.46 0.15
C ALA A 145 20.18 -8.88 -0.45
N ARG A 146 20.79 -8.02 -1.26
CA ARG A 146 22.11 -8.24 -1.86
C ARG A 146 22.96 -6.99 -1.66
N LYS A 147 24.15 -7.15 -1.07
CA LYS A 147 25.12 -6.07 -0.94
C LYS A 147 25.64 -5.67 -2.33
N ILE A 148 25.48 -4.40 -2.70
CA ILE A 148 25.93 -3.86 -4.00
C ILE A 148 27.34 -3.27 -3.92
N MET A 149 27.63 -2.48 -2.88
CA MET A 149 28.92 -1.79 -2.73
C MET A 149 29.33 -1.69 -1.25
N VAL A 150 30.64 -1.67 -1.01
CA VAL A 150 31.26 -1.22 0.25
C VAL A 150 32.30 -0.16 -0.10
N GLY A 151 32.25 1.00 0.53
CA GLY A 151 33.17 2.10 0.23
C GLY A 151 32.89 3.36 1.03
N LYS A 152 33.46 4.49 0.60
CA LYS A 152 33.27 5.82 1.19
C LYS A 152 32.58 6.74 0.18
N VAL A 153 31.53 7.43 0.61
CA VAL A 153 30.85 8.47 -0.18
C VAL A 153 31.42 9.83 0.23
N PHE A 154 31.83 10.63 -0.76
CA PHE A 154 32.29 12.01 -0.57
C PHE A 154 31.24 12.96 -1.15
N TYR A 155 30.97 14.07 -0.47
CA TYR A 155 30.09 15.13 -0.94
C TYR A 155 30.76 16.49 -0.70
N LYS A 156 30.38 17.49 -1.48
CA LYS A 156 30.83 18.87 -1.26
C LYS A 156 29.91 19.50 -0.20
N GLY A 157 30.51 19.95 0.90
CA GLY A 157 29.81 20.71 1.95
C GLY A 157 29.37 22.09 1.47
#